data_AF-A0A935ZHF7-F1
#
_entry.id   AF-A0A935ZHF7-F1
#
_cell.length_a   1.000
_cell.length_b   1.000
_cell.length_c   1.000
_cell.angle_alpha   90.00
_cell.angle_beta   90.00
_cell.angle_gamma   90.00
#
_symmetry.space_group_name_H-M   'P 1'
#
loop_
_entity.id
_entity.type
_entity.pdbx_description
1 polymer ?
#
loop_
_entity_poly.entity_id
_entity_poly.type
_entity_poly.pdbx_seq_one_letter_code
_entity_poly.pdbx_strand_id
1 'polypeptide(L)' 'MHCPKCGMELSEITFRGVKVDKCFACGGVWLDDGELEELAGKPGFFEALRRLFAGA' A
#
# COMPACT_ATOMS: atom_id res chain seq x y z
N MET A 1 -2.12 11.82 -9.49
CA MET A 1 -0.82 11.57 -8.81
C MET A 1 -0.14 10.40 -9.51
N HIS A 2 1.18 10.48 -9.71
CA HIS A 2 1.92 9.49 -10.51
C HIS A 2 2.75 8.58 -9.60
N CYS A 3 2.83 7.31 -9.95
CA CYS A 3 3.62 6.32 -9.26
C CYS A 3 5.11 6.68 -9.36
N PRO A 4 5.83 6.85 -8.24
CA PRO A 4 7.25 7.20 -8.28
C PRO A 4 8.14 6.06 -8.79
N LYS A 5 7.62 4.83 -8.83
CA LYS A 5 8.35 3.65 -9.36
C LYS A 5 8.31 3.57 -10.89
N CYS A 6 7.16 3.81 -11.51
CA CYS A 6 6.98 3.59 -12.96
C CYS A 6 6.35 4.76 -13.73
N GLY A 7 6.00 5.86 -13.08
CA GLY A 7 5.41 7.05 -13.69
C GLY A 7 3.94 6.94 -14.08
N MET A 8 3.30 5.77 -13.95
CA MET A 8 1.88 5.57 -14.28
C MET A 8 0.96 6.15 -13.22
N GLU A 9 -0.30 6.41 -13.57
CA GLU A 9 -1.29 6.95 -12.65
C GLU A 9 -1.55 6.01 -11.46
N LEU A 10 -1.68 6.60 -10.27
CA LEU A 10 -2.17 5.93 -9.07
C LEU A 10 -3.69 6.08 -8.99
N SER A 11 -4.36 5.06 -8.47
CA SER A 11 -5.79 5.11 -8.21
C SER A 11 -6.07 4.78 -6.74
N GLU A 12 -6.89 5.60 -6.10
CA GLU A 12 -7.33 5.41 -4.72
C GLU A 12 -8.19 4.14 -4.63
N ILE A 13 -7.89 3.29 -3.66
CA ILE A 13 -8.69 2.11 -3.32
C ILE A 13 -8.90 2.06 -1.81
N THR A 14 -9.99 1.45 -1.37
CA THR A 14 -10.17 1.13 0.06
C THR A 14 -9.62 -0.26 0.35
N PHE A 15 -8.60 -0.35 1.20
CA PHE A 15 -8.02 -1.59 1.68
C PHE A 15 -8.19 -1.70 3.20
N ARG A 16 -8.95 -2.71 3.64
CA ARG A 16 -9.25 -2.98 5.07
C ARG A 16 -9.84 -1.77 5.83
N GLY A 17 -10.55 -0.89 5.12
CA GLY A 17 -11.16 0.31 5.68
C GLY A 17 -10.30 1.57 5.54
N VAL A 18 -9.02 1.44 5.17
CA VAL A 18 -8.09 2.55 4.97
C VAL A 18 -8.04 2.88 3.47
N LYS A 19 -8.08 4.16 3.10
CA LYS A 19 -7.83 4.58 1.73
C LYS A 19 -6.34 4.47 1.46
N VAL A 20 -5.96 3.96 0.29
CA VAL A 20 -4.57 3.83 -0.14
C VAL A 20 -4.49 4.01 -1.64
N ASP A 21 -3.34 4.44 -2.13
CA ASP A 21 -3.14 4.65 -3.56
C ASP A 21 -2.40 3.50 -4.21
N LYS A 22 -3.01 2.87 -5.20
CA LYS A 22 -2.43 1.71 -5.89
C LYS A 22 -2.08 2.03 -7.33
N CYS A 23 -0.86 1.65 -7.72
CA CYS A 23 -0.45 1.58 -9.11
C CYS A 23 -0.84 0.22 -9.70
N PHE A 24 -1.81 0.20 -10.61
CA PHE A 24 -2.21 -1.04 -11.29
C PHE A 24 -1.22 -1.51 -12.37
N ALA A 25 -0.29 -0.65 -12.79
CA ALA A 25 0.72 -1.01 -13.79
C ALA A 25 1.89 -1.81 -13.19
N CYS A 26 2.41 -1.41 -12.02
CA CYS A 26 3.60 -2.03 -11.42
C CYS A 26 3.36 -2.67 -10.04
N GLY A 27 2.12 -2.60 -9.53
CA GLY A 27 1.72 -3.16 -8.25
C GLY A 27 2.12 -2.35 -7.01
N GLY A 28 2.74 -1.17 -7.18
CA GLY A 28 3.13 -0.31 -6.07
C GLY A 28 1.92 0.19 -5.28
N VAL A 29 2.09 0.34 -3.96
CA VAL A 29 1.11 0.98 -3.07
C VAL A 29 1.79 2.17 -2.41
N TRP A 30 1.10 3.29 -2.42
CA TRP A 30 1.49 4.54 -1.79
C TRP A 30 0.57 4.80 -0.61
N LEU A 31 1.17 5.14 0.52
CA LEU A 31 0.48 5.38 1.78
C LEU A 31 0.83 6.79 2.22
N ASP A 32 -0.19 7.54 2.62
CA ASP A 32 -0.03 8.84 3.24
C ASP A 32 0.31 8.70 4.74
N ASP A 33 0.70 9.82 5.36
CA ASP A 33 1.08 9.87 6.77
C ASP A 33 -0.06 9.36 7.67
N GLY A 34 0.24 8.40 8.54
CA GLY A 34 -0.76 7.78 9.43
C GLY A 34 -1.53 6.59 8.83
N GLU A 35 -1.57 6.41 7.51
CA GLU A 35 -2.27 5.28 6.88
C GLU A 35 -1.56 3.95 7.18
N LEU A 36 -0.23 3.98 7.25
CA LEU A 36 0.55 2.81 7.63
C LEU A 36 0.21 2.38 9.06
N GLU A 37 0.11 3.31 10.00
CA GLU A 37 -0.23 3.09 11.40
C GLU A 37 -1.66 2.56 11.55
N GLU A 38 -2.61 3.10 10.77
CA GLU A 38 -3.99 2.64 10.75
C GLU A 38 -4.09 1.19 10.22
N LEU A 39 -3.35 0.89 9.15
CA LEU A 39 -3.19 -0.48 8.65
C LEU A 39 -2.46 -1.37 9.66
N ALA A 40 -1.51 -0.80 10.41
CA ALA A 40 -0.66 -1.46 11.38
C ALA A 40 -1.30 -1.68 12.75
N GLY A 41 -2.51 -1.18 12.99
CA GLY A 41 -3.24 -1.22 14.27
C GLY A 41 -3.53 -2.61 14.86
N LYS A 42 -2.79 -3.66 14.47
CA LYS A 42 -2.89 -5.02 14.96
C LYS A 42 -1.51 -5.68 15.11
N PRO A 43 -1.25 -6.39 16.23
CA PRO A 43 -0.07 -7.26 16.34
C PRO A 43 -0.03 -8.24 15.16
N GLY A 44 1.15 -8.40 14.56
CA GLY A 44 1.35 -9.22 13.36
C GLY A 44 1.25 -8.48 12.01
N PHE A 45 1.03 -7.16 12.00
CA PHE A 45 1.01 -6.37 10.76
C PHE A 45 2.32 -6.45 9.98
N PHE A 46 3.46 -6.28 10.64
CA PHE A 46 4.76 -6.39 9.99
C PHE A 46 5.01 -7.78 9.39
N GLU A 47 4.43 -8.83 9.98
CA GLU A 47 4.52 -10.18 9.44
C GLU A 47 3.62 -10.39 8.22
N ALA A 48 2.45 -9.75 8.20
CA ALA A 48 1.58 -9.68 7.03
C ALA A 48 2.21 -8.84 5.90
N LEU A 49 2.83 -7.69 6.20
CA LEU A 49 3.62 -6.91 5.24
C LEU A 49 4.80 -7.73 4.72
N ARG A 50 5.51 -8.42 5.60
CA ARG A 50 6.60 -9.31 5.19
C ARG A 50 6.09 -10.37 4.21
N ARG A 51 4.93 -10.98 4.44
CA ARG A 51 4.32 -11.93 3.49
C ARG A 51 3.87 -11.28 2.17
N LEU A 52 3.36 -10.06 2.21
CA LEU A 52 2.92 -9.31 1.03
C LEU A 52 4.11 -8.83 0.17
N PHE A 53 5.23 -8.46 0.81
CA PHE A 53 6.42 -7.91 0.15
C PHE A 53 7.59 -8.89 0.03
N ALA A 54 7.48 -10.11 0.54
CA ALA A 54 8.52 -11.14 0.43
C ALA A 54 8.73 -11.68 -1.01
N GLY A 55 7.98 -11.23 -2.02
CA GLY A 55 8.11 -11.75 -3.38
C GLY A 55 7.50 -13.15 -3.53
N ALA A 56 6.97 -13.54 -4.69
CA ALA A 56 7.73 -13.85 -5.91
C ALA A 56 8.69 -15.03 -5.69
#